data_AF-A0A9W9ZFZ4-F1
#
_entry.id   AF-A0A9W9ZFZ4-F1
#
_cell.length_a   1.000
_cell.length_b   1.000
_cell.length_c   1.000
_cell.angle_alpha   90.00
_cell.angle_beta   90.00
_cell.angle_gamma   90.00
#
_symmetry.space_group_name_H-M   'P 1'
#
loop_
_entity.id
_entity.type
_entity.pdbx_description
1 polymer ?
#
loop_
_entity_poly.entity_id
_entity_poly.type
_entity_poly.pdbx_seq_one_letter_code
_entity_poly.pdbx_strand_id
1 'polypeptide(L)'
;MAARFYAAVLLVLGSFSTIVSGKCPCEDPSLCEPIARPQGKEFLMFSTKPNVWRKYDWTKVTTIALFRPWDDELMCEAHKRGVRVVFGSKLSNRKAGQ
;
A
#
# COMPACT_ATOMS: atom_id res chain seq x y z
N MET A 1 -40.72 -30.58 -2.11
CA MET A 1 -39.42 -30.59 -2.83
C MET A 1 -38.82 -29.20 -3.03
N ALA A 2 -39.63 -28.16 -3.24
CA ALA A 2 -39.15 -26.77 -3.40
C ALA A 2 -38.32 -26.22 -2.21
N ALA A 3 -38.68 -26.57 -0.97
CA ALA A 3 -37.94 -26.14 0.22
C ALA A 3 -36.47 -26.58 0.25
N ARG A 4 -36.15 -27.72 -0.37
CA ARG A 4 -34.77 -28.22 -0.48
C ARG A 4 -33.95 -27.47 -1.54
N PHE A 5 -34.61 -26.92 -2.55
CA PHE A 5 -33.97 -26.06 -3.56
C PHE A 5 -33.68 -24.67 -2.99
N TYR A 6 -34.58 -24.09 -2.20
CA TYR A 6 -34.33 -22.79 -1.54
C TYR A 6 -33.17 -22.84 -0.55
N ALA A 7 -33.04 -23.93 0.21
CA ALA A 7 -31.90 -24.13 1.12
C ALA A 7 -30.56 -24.25 0.37
N ALA A 8 -30.56 -24.88 -0.82
CA ALA A 8 -29.36 -25.00 -1.64
C ALA A 8 -28.95 -23.66 -2.29
N VAL A 9 -29.92 -22.84 -2.72
CA VAL A 9 -29.65 -21.52 -3.31
C VAL A 9 -29.09 -20.52 -2.28
N LEU A 10 -29.56 -20.59 -1.03
CA LEU A 10 -29.04 -19.75 0.06
C LEU A 10 -27.61 -20.12 0.49
N LEU A 11 -27.19 -21.38 0.30
CA LEU A 11 -25.82 -21.82 0.59
C LEU A 11 -24.80 -21.38 -0.48
N VAL A 12 -25.21 -21.22 -1.74
CA VAL A 12 -24.34 -20.79 -2.84
C VAL A 12 -24.09 -19.27 -2.84
N LEU A 13 -25.03 -18.48 -2.33
CA LEU A 13 -24.88 -17.01 -2.21
C LEU A 13 -24.08 -16.59 -0.95
N GLY A 14 -23.78 -17.54 -0.05
CA GLY A 14 -23.04 -17.32 1.19
C GLY A 14 -21.52 -17.40 1.06
N SER A 15 -20.97 -17.68 -0.12
CA SER A 15 -19.53 -17.57 -0.39
C SER A 15 -19.14 -16.11 -0.63
N PHE A 16 -19.35 -15.28 0.40
CA PHE A 16 -18.81 -13.94 0.48
C PHE A 16 -17.29 -14.05 0.45
N SER A 17 -16.68 -13.59 -0.65
CA SER A 17 -15.24 -13.54 -0.81
C SER A 17 -14.61 -12.84 0.39
N THR A 18 -13.90 -13.59 1.23
CA THR A 18 -12.99 -12.99 2.20
C THR A 18 -11.81 -12.43 1.43
N ILE A 19 -11.91 -11.16 1.03
CA ILE A 19 -10.76 -10.39 0.56
C ILE A 19 -9.83 -10.30 1.76
N VAL A 20 -8.67 -10.97 1.70
CA VAL A 20 -7.58 -10.78 2.65
C VAL A 20 -7.02 -9.39 2.39
N SER A 21 -7.64 -8.37 2.97
CA SER A 21 -7.03 -7.05 3.09
C SER A 21 -6.02 -7.13 4.21
N GLY A 22 -4.75 -6.82 3.93
CA GLY A 22 -3.83 -6.43 5.00
C GLY A 22 -4.50 -5.32 5.81
N LYS A 23 -4.48 -5.42 7.15
CA LYS A 23 -5.02 -4.35 7.99
C LYS A 23 -4.21 -3.08 7.72
N CYS A 24 -4.91 -1.98 7.43
CA CYS A 24 -4.27 -0.67 7.32
C CYS A 24 -3.60 -0.34 8.66
N PRO A 25 -2.30 0.00 8.68
CA PRO A 25 -1.60 0.30 9.91
C PRO A 25 -1.94 1.70 10.47
N CYS A 26 -2.65 2.52 9.71
CA CYS A 26 -2.97 3.89 10.06
C CYS A 26 -4.25 3.98 10.89
N GLU A 27 -4.28 4.98 11.78
CA GLU A 27 -5.47 5.31 12.58
C GLU A 27 -6.67 5.67 11.71
N ASP A 28 -6.44 6.43 10.64
CA ASP A 28 -7.44 6.72 9.60
C ASP A 28 -7.27 5.73 8.43
N PRO A 29 -8.24 4.82 8.20
CA PRO A 29 -8.17 3.84 7.11
C PRO A 29 -8.11 4.45 5.72
N SER A 30 -8.62 5.68 5.53
CA SER A 30 -8.60 6.37 4.23
C SER A 30 -7.18 6.70 3.79
N LEU A 31 -6.23 6.77 4.73
CA LEU A 31 -4.82 6.93 4.42
C LEU A 31 -4.24 5.73 3.67
N CYS A 32 -4.88 4.56 3.67
CA CYS A 32 -4.41 3.43 2.88
C CYS A 32 -4.85 3.46 1.41
N GLU A 33 -5.68 4.42 1.02
CA GLU A 33 -6.06 4.60 -0.37
C GLU A 33 -4.87 5.07 -1.23
N PRO A 34 -4.81 4.69 -2.53
CA PRO A 34 -3.78 5.17 -3.42
C PRO A 34 -3.75 6.70 -3.52
N ILE A 35 -2.58 7.29 -3.29
CA ILE A 35 -2.41 8.75 -3.39
C ILE A 35 -2.45 9.18 -4.85
N ALA A 36 -3.53 9.88 -5.22
CA ALA A 36 -3.66 10.55 -6.50
C ALA A 36 -2.95 11.91 -6.47
N ARG A 37 -1.94 12.08 -7.34
CA ARG A 37 -1.30 13.38 -7.60
C ARG A 37 -1.44 13.70 -9.09
N PRO A 38 -1.69 14.96 -9.48
CA PRO A 38 -1.59 15.36 -10.88
C PRO A 38 -0.16 15.16 -11.40
N GLN A 39 -0.03 15.05 -12.72
CA GLN A 39 1.27 14.98 -13.37
C GLN A 39 2.10 16.22 -13.01
N GLY A 40 3.35 16.03 -12.61
CA GLY A 40 4.20 17.11 -12.14
C GLY A 40 5.62 16.66 -11.81
N LYS A 41 6.44 17.59 -11.30
CA LYS A 41 7.80 17.28 -10.86
C LYS A 41 7.77 16.37 -9.63
N GLU A 42 8.56 15.31 -9.66
CA GLU A 42 8.76 14.44 -8.51
C GLU A 42 10.09 14.73 -7.81
N PHE A 43 10.03 14.82 -6.50
CA PHE A 43 11.18 14.75 -5.62
C PHE A 43 11.11 13.46 -4.80
N LEU A 44 12.01 12.53 -5.10
CA LEU A 44 12.05 11.17 -4.58
C LEU A 44 13.12 11.07 -3.49
N MET A 45 12.74 10.60 -2.29
CA MET A 45 13.66 10.32 -1.20
C MET A 45 13.88 8.82 -1.02
N PHE A 46 15.12 8.42 -0.73
CA PHE A 46 15.47 7.04 -0.47
C PHE A 46 15.61 6.81 1.03
N SER A 47 14.79 5.90 1.57
CA SER A 47 14.84 5.50 2.98
C SER A 47 15.59 4.18 3.12
N THR A 48 16.83 4.27 3.58
CA THR A 48 17.73 3.12 3.82
C THR A 48 17.96 2.84 5.30
N LYS A 49 17.64 3.80 6.18
CA LYS A 49 17.83 3.69 7.64
C LYS A 49 16.56 4.11 8.41
N PRO A 50 16.28 3.51 9.58
CA PRO A 50 15.21 3.94 10.49
C PRO A 50 15.33 5.41 10.88
N ASN A 51 14.18 6.05 11.06
CA ASN A 51 14.02 7.39 11.65
C ASN A 51 14.70 8.57 10.94
N VAL A 52 15.50 8.36 9.89
CA VAL A 52 16.11 9.45 9.10
C VAL A 52 15.05 10.29 8.39
N TRP A 53 13.97 9.64 7.98
CA TRP A 53 12.81 10.26 7.31
C TRP A 53 12.18 11.40 8.11
N ARG A 54 12.31 11.40 9.45
CA ARG A 54 11.80 12.46 10.32
C ARG A 54 12.43 13.83 10.06
N LYS A 55 13.61 13.85 9.43
CA LYS A 55 14.37 15.07 9.08
C LYS A 55 14.07 15.57 7.67
N TYR A 56 13.22 14.88 6.92
CA TYR A 56 12.90 15.28 5.56
C TYR A 56 12.12 16.58 5.52
N ASP A 57 12.40 17.39 4.50
CA ASP A 57 11.60 18.56 4.20
C ASP A 57 10.30 18.13 3.51
N TRP A 58 9.27 17.89 4.31
CA TRP A 58 7.95 17.44 3.85
C TRP A 58 7.26 18.39 2.88
N THR A 59 7.71 19.65 2.78
CA THR A 59 7.18 20.60 1.79
C THR A 59 7.64 20.29 0.37
N LYS A 60 8.73 19.53 0.23
CA LYS A 60 9.34 19.18 -1.07
C LYS A 60 9.14 17.73 -1.46
N VAL A 61 9.17 16.81 -0.49
CA VAL A 61 9.11 15.37 -0.78
C VAL A 61 7.77 15.00 -1.40
N THR A 62 7.82 14.22 -2.49
CA THR A 62 6.62 13.76 -3.20
C THR A 62 6.45 12.25 -3.14
N THR A 63 7.55 11.52 -3.08
CA THR A 63 7.60 10.06 -3.03
C THR A 63 8.77 9.64 -2.13
N ILE A 64 8.59 8.59 -1.33
CA ILE A 64 9.65 7.94 -0.56
C ILE A 64 9.77 6.50 -1.03
N ALA A 65 10.97 6.11 -1.48
CA ALA A 65 11.29 4.74 -1.80
C ALA A 65 11.94 4.03 -0.59
N LEU A 66 11.31 2.97 -0.11
CA LEU A 66 11.79 2.11 0.97
C LEU A 66 12.76 1.06 0.42
N PHE A 67 14.03 1.15 0.81
CA PHE A 67 15.07 0.12 0.55
C PHE A 67 15.44 -0.60 1.84
N ARG A 68 14.43 -0.84 2.66
CA ARG A 68 14.50 -1.43 4.00
C ARG A 68 13.14 -2.06 4.34
N PRO A 69 13.03 -2.82 5.44
CA PRO A 69 11.74 -3.37 5.87
C PRO A 69 10.67 -2.29 6.03
N TRP A 70 9.41 -2.73 5.95
CA TRP A 70 8.23 -1.90 6.14
C TRP A 70 8.25 -1.14 7.47
N ASP A 71 7.72 0.07 7.45
CA ASP A 71 7.73 1.02 8.58
C ASP A 71 6.34 1.69 8.61
N ASP A 72 5.44 1.15 9.45
CA ASP A 72 4.04 1.57 9.56
C ASP A 72 3.91 3.07 9.86
N GLU A 73 4.75 3.59 10.75
CA GLU A 73 4.74 4.99 11.15
C GLU A 73 5.13 5.89 9.96
N LEU A 74 6.20 5.53 9.24
CA LEU A 74 6.61 6.26 8.03
C LEU A 74 5.50 6.25 6.98
N MET A 75 4.86 5.09 6.76
CA MET A 75 3.78 4.97 5.78
C MET A 75 2.66 5.96 6.10
N CYS A 76 2.15 5.90 7.33
CA CYS A 76 1.01 6.72 7.74
C CYS A 76 1.35 8.21 7.76
N GLU A 77 2.54 8.58 8.22
CA GLU A 77 2.97 9.98 8.25
C GLU A 77 3.17 10.56 6.84
N ALA A 78 3.69 9.76 5.90
CA ALA A 78 3.80 10.15 4.51
C ALA A 78 2.42 10.33 3.86
N HIS A 79 1.49 9.40 4.12
CA HIS A 79 0.16 9.42 3.51
C HIS A 79 -0.70 10.58 4.05
N LYS A 80 -0.59 10.93 5.34
CA LYS A 80 -1.19 12.16 5.91
C LYS A 80 -0.79 13.43 5.15
N ARG A 81 0.36 13.41 4.48
CA ARG A 81 0.95 14.56 3.76
C ARG A 81 0.81 14.43 2.24
N GLY A 82 0.09 13.43 1.73
CA GLY A 82 -0.01 13.17 0.29
C GLY A 82 1.32 12.75 -0.36
N VAL A 83 2.20 12.13 0.42
CA VAL A 83 3.49 11.60 -0.05
C VAL A 83 3.37 10.11 -0.28
N ARG A 84 3.70 9.64 -1.49
CA ARG A 84 3.65 8.22 -1.84
C ARG A 84 4.78 7.44 -1.19
N VAL A 85 4.50 6.21 -0.78
CA VAL A 85 5.53 5.26 -0.34
C VAL A 85 5.60 4.10 -1.33
N VAL A 86 6.79 3.83 -1.84
CA VAL A 86 7.05 2.75 -2.80
C VAL A 86 8.13 1.82 -2.29
N PHE A 87 8.05 0.54 -2.62
CA PHE A 87 9.10 -0.42 -2.27
C PHE A 87 10.17 -0.52 -3.36
N GLY A 88 11.42 -0.48 -2.93
CA GLY A 88 12.54 -0.90 -3.78
C GLY A 88 12.48 -2.40 -4.02
N SER A 89 12.39 -2.80 -5.29
CA SER A 89 12.52 -4.19 -5.70
C SER A 89 13.98 -4.54 -5.94
N LYS A 90 14.40 -5.75 -5.53
CA LYS A 90 15.67 -6.31 -5.96
C LYS A 90 15.46 -7.02 -7.30
N LEU A 91 15.94 -6.41 -8.37
CA LEU A 91 15.99 -7.09 -9.66
C LEU A 91 17.06 -8.19 -9.60
N SER A 92 16.63 -9.43 -9.77
CA SER A 92 17.50 -10.58 -9.99
C SER A 92 17.98 -10.52 -11.44
N ASN A 93 19.30 -10.58 -11.67
CA ASN A 93 19.89 -10.68 -13.01
C ASN A 93 19.64 -12.06 -13.65
N ARG A 94 18.40 -12.56 -13.68
CA ARG A 94 18.03 -13.53 -14.71
C ARG A 94 17.88 -12.73 -15.99
N LYS A 95 18.71 -13.04 -16.99
CA LYS A 95 18.60 -12.46 -18.33
C LYS A 95 17.13 -12.49 -18.74
N ALA A 96 16.55 -11.32 -18.99
CA ALA A 96 15.26 -11.23 -19.63
C ALA A 96 15.43 -11.80 -21.05
N GLY A 97 14.98 -13.04 -21.25
CA GLY A 97 15.08 -13.74 -22.52
C GLY A 97 16.29 -14.67 -22.64
N GLN A 98 16.17 -15.88 -22.09
CA GLN A 98 16.76 -17.07 -22.70
C GLN A 98 15.82 -18.26 -22.53
#